data_AF-A0A7C1T9D3-F1
#
_entry.id   AF-A0A7C1T9D3-F1
#
_cell.length_a   1.000
_cell.length_b   1.000
_cell.length_c   1.000
_cell.angle_alpha   90.00
_cell.angle_beta   90.00
_cell.angle_gamma   90.00
#
_symmetry.space_group_name_H-M   'P 1'
#
loop_
_entity.id
_entity.type
_entity.pdbx_description
1 polymer ?
#
loop_
_entity_poly.entity_id
_entity_poly.type
_entity_poly.pdbx_seq_one_letter_code
_entity_poly.pdbx_strand_id
1 'polypeptide(L)' 'NKDRFLTMNAFFEGVGSGDSAGIWETVPEDRSAYRKKFAAKVKQSRNAVDNGESVGC' A
#
# COMPACT_ATOMS: atom_id res chain seq x y z
N ASN A 1 13.00 -33.52 -1.90
CA ASN A 1 13.08 -32.16 -2.50
C ASN A 1 12.00 -31.21 -2.03
N LYS A 2 10.72 -31.62 -1.94
CA LYS A 2 9.59 -30.76 -1.58
C LYS A 2 9.79 -29.96 -0.27
N ASP A 3 10.27 -30.60 0.78
CA ASP A 3 10.43 -29.96 2.10
C ASP A 3 11.41 -28.78 2.07
N ARG A 4 12.50 -28.89 1.29
CA ARG A 4 13.47 -27.81 1.11
C ARG A 4 12.83 -26.55 0.50
N PHE A 5 11.93 -26.73 -0.46
CA PHE A 5 11.21 -25.60 -1.08
C PHE A 5 10.20 -24.97 -0.14
N LEU A 6 9.51 -25.76 0.69
CA LEU A 6 8.61 -25.23 1.72
C LEU A 6 9.39 -24.40 2.76
N THR A 7 10.56 -24.87 3.18
CA THR A 7 11.43 -24.10 4.08
C THR A 7 11.90 -22.79 3.46
N MET A 8 12.28 -22.79 2.17
CA MET A 8 12.65 -21.56 1.47
C MET A 8 11.47 -20.59 1.34
N ASN A 9 10.29 -21.08 0.98
CA ASN A 9 9.10 -20.23 0.88
C ASN A 9 8.74 -19.59 2.23
N ALA A 10 8.74 -20.38 3.32
CA ALA A 10 8.44 -19.86 4.65
C ALA A 10 9.47 -18.83 5.13
N PHE A 11 10.75 -19.01 4.80
CA PHE A 11 11.81 -18.08 5.19
C PHE A 11 11.69 -16.72 4.48
N PHE A 12 11.28 -16.72 3.20
CA PHE A 12 11.17 -15.50 2.39
C PHE A 12 9.75 -14.92 2.35
N GLU A 13 8.79 -15.54 3.03
CA GLU A 13 7.42 -15.05 3.09
C GLU A 13 7.38 -13.62 3.65
N GLY A 14 6.74 -12.71 2.92
CA GLY A 14 6.62 -11.29 3.31
C GLY A 14 7.85 -10.42 3.03
N VAL A 15 8.98 -10.97 2.55
CA VAL A 15 10.12 -10.16 2.10
C VAL A 15 9.70 -9.31 0.91
N GLY A 16 10.05 -8.02 0.92
CA GLY A 16 9.67 -7.10 -0.14
C GLY A 16 8.18 -6.74 -0.16
N SER A 17 7.46 -6.97 0.94
CA SER A 17 6.09 -6.48 1.14
C SER A 17 6.07 -5.28 2.10
N GLY A 18 5.02 -4.46 2.01
CA GLY A 18 4.85 -3.28 2.87
C GLY A 18 5.45 -2.00 2.28
N ASP A 19 5.37 -0.92 3.05
CA ASP A 19 5.62 0.45 2.54
C ASP A 19 7.09 0.78 2.34
N SER A 20 7.96 0.08 3.05
CA SER A 20 9.41 0.22 2.97
C SER A 20 10.03 -0.82 2.04
N ALA A 21 9.23 -1.60 1.31
CA ALA A 21 9.73 -2.58 0.36
C ALA A 21 10.31 -1.89 -0.89
N GLY A 22 11.51 -2.30 -1.30
CA GLY A 22 12.17 -1.76 -2.48
C GLY A 22 13.69 -1.72 -2.34
N ILE A 23 14.33 -1.16 -3.35
CA ILE A 23 15.76 -0.83 -3.33
C ILE A 23 15.86 0.65 -3.00
N TRP A 24 16.61 0.97 -1.96
CA TRP A 24 16.73 2.34 -1.46
C TRP A 24 18.20 2.70 -1.27
N GLU A 25 18.55 3.94 -1.60
CA GLU A 25 19.88 4.50 -1.33
C GLU A 25 20.03 4.88 0.14
N THR A 26 18.93 5.26 0.80
CA THR A 26 18.85 5.63 2.22
C THR A 26 17.71 4.89 2.92
N VAL A 27 17.69 4.90 4.26
CA VAL A 27 16.64 4.23 5.03
C VAL A 27 15.28 4.87 4.71
N PRO A 28 14.30 4.11 4.17
CA PRO A 28 12.98 4.64 3.87
C PRO A 28 12.22 5.01 5.16
N GLU A 29 11.62 6.21 5.18
CA GLU A 29 10.79 6.68 6.28
C GLU A 29 9.41 6.01 6.30
N ASP A 30 8.86 5.75 7.49
CA ASP A 30 7.47 5.28 7.61
C ASP A 30 6.48 6.40 7.22
N ARG A 31 5.75 6.15 6.13
CA ARG A 31 4.72 7.05 5.60
C ARG A 31 3.33 6.42 5.60
N SER A 32 3.10 5.41 6.42
CA SER A 32 1.80 4.71 6.54
C SER A 32 0.61 5.62 6.84
N ALA A 33 0.84 6.75 7.51
CA ALA A 33 -0.16 7.78 7.78
C ALA A 33 -0.74 8.42 6.49
N TYR A 34 0.03 8.50 5.41
CA TYR A 34 -0.44 9.05 4.15
C TYR A 34 -1.55 8.21 3.53
N ARG A 35 -1.44 6.87 3.56
CA ARG A 35 -2.54 6.01 3.08
C ARG A 35 -3.83 6.26 3.84
N LYS A 36 -3.77 6.42 5.17
CA LYS A 36 -4.95 6.74 5.99
C LYS A 36 -5.55 8.09 5.61
N LYS A 37 -4.71 9.11 5.47
CA LYS A 37 -5.12 10.48 5.10
C LYS A 37 -5.75 10.53 3.71
N PHE A 38 -5.13 9.89 2.73
CA PHE A 38 -5.64 9.87 1.35
C PHE A 38 -6.83 8.94 1.17
N ALA A 39 -6.93 7.83 1.91
CA ALA A 39 -8.13 7.00 1.90
C ALA A 39 -9.37 7.79 2.39
N ALA A 40 -9.21 8.63 3.43
CA ALA A 40 -10.27 9.52 3.87
C ALA A 40 -10.66 10.55 2.80
N LYS A 41 -9.67 11.16 2.13
CA LYS A 41 -9.89 12.13 1.04
C LYS A 41 -10.58 11.47 -0.16
N VAL A 42 -10.13 10.28 -0.57
CA VAL A 42 -10.73 9.52 -1.69
C VAL A 42 -12.16 9.09 -1.35
N LYS A 43 -12.43 8.65 -0.12
CA LYS A 43 -13.79 8.33 0.32
C LYS A 43 -14.69 9.56 0.30
N GLN A 44 -14.20 10.71 0.77
CA GLN A 44 -14.93 11.97 0.72
C GLN A 44 -15.20 12.41 -0.72
N SER A 45 -14.21 12.34 -1.62
CA SER A 45 -14.39 12.71 -3.02
C SER A 45 -15.29 11.75 -3.78
N ARG A 46 -15.22 10.44 -3.50
CA ARG A 46 -16.13 9.44 -4.07
C ARG A 46 -17.58 9.70 -3.63
N ASN A 47 -17.77 9.94 -2.34
CA ASN A 47 -19.07 10.34 -1.84
C ASN A 47 -19.55 11.67 -2.47
N ALA A 48 -18.66 12.63 -2.74
CA ALA A 48 -19.02 13.90 -3.38
C ALA A 48 -19.45 13.73 -4.85
N VAL A 49 -18.76 12.89 -5.63
CA VAL A 49 -19.19 12.58 -7.01
C VAL A 49 -20.47 11.76 -7.04
N ASP A 50 -20.66 10.85 -6.08
CA ASP A 50 -21.87 10.03 -5.96
C ASP A 50 -23.08 10.85 -5.43
N ASN A 51 -22.83 11.92 -4.66
CA ASN A 51 -23.84 12.82 -4.10
C ASN A 51 -24.26 13.97 -5.05
N GLY A 52 -23.85 13.96 -6.32
CA GLY A 52 -24.48 14.78 -7.36
C GLY A 52 -23.95 16.20 -7.56
N GLU A 53 -22.66 16.46 -7.29
CA GLU A 53 -22.02 17.71 -7.71
C GLU A 53 -21.21 17.49 -9.00
N SER A 54 -21.88 17.73 -10.12
CA SER A 54 -21.27 17.87 -11.45
C SER A 54 -20.20 18.95 -11.41
N VAL A 55 -18.93 18.57 -11.37
CA VAL A 55 -17.83 19.51 -11.64
C VAL A 55 -17.54 19.51 -13.14
N GLY A 56 -18.24 20.42 -13.85
CA GLY A 56 -17.59 21.18 -14.93
C GLY A 56 -16.41 21.95 -14.32
N CYS A 57 -15.27 22.09 -14.97
CA CYS A 57 -14.98 22.37 -16.37
C CYS A 57 -13.84 21.49 -16.90
#